data_AF-A0A7U6KSS4-F1
#
_entry.id   AF-A0A7U6KSS4-F1
#
_cell.length_a   1.000
_cell.length_b   1.000
_cell.length_c   1.000
_cell.angle_alpha   90.00
_cell.angle_beta   90.00
_cell.angle_gamma   90.00
#
_symmetry.space_group_name_H-M   'P 1'
#
loop_
_entity.id
_entity.type
_entity.pdbx_description
1 polymer ?
#
loop_
_entity_poly.entity_id
_entity_poly.type
_entity_poly.pdbx_seq_one_letter_code
_entity_poly.pdbx_strand_id
1 'polypeptide(L)'
;MQCDEQGNGIHDWQNIAGSTWYCPADSCSYKDEVILPNHKLGLYYAYMKERRHALLFHYDEAVFEILVPKILSFGNAVVANRNGPVAVSRYEWKEDINTWKNDVPPPETGFDNLIDKTPDTRLALTHVLSENNAMNIERVLALSAGAIPGVDDWYIAKNIDSCQIEKDEIINRVTVAQDNSEPATNFRDMRLKPVTHIHHELINYEKWPPQVSDIDKGSTINWSKRSPNFNVLTSDKKPTLIVYLGDSPSADELSKKGDMFYHLLRKEGGPHQNRFCLIYRKYGEIKFASIPTMTRIDNPIEDQTDITSVTPF
;
A
#
# COMPACT_ATOMS: atom_id res chain seq x y z
N MET A 1 -17.58 -25.57 -12.31
CA MET A 1 -18.04 -26.97 -12.19
C MET A 1 -17.04 -27.83 -12.94
N GLN A 2 -16.37 -28.79 -12.30
CA GLN A 2 -15.42 -29.67 -12.98
C GLN A 2 -15.99 -31.08 -13.07
N CYS A 3 -15.91 -31.70 -14.23
CA CYS A 3 -16.03 -33.15 -14.38
C CYS A 3 -14.60 -33.71 -14.34
N ASP A 4 -14.38 -34.78 -13.57
CA ASP A 4 -13.18 -35.60 -13.69
C ASP A 4 -13.09 -36.21 -15.10
N GLU A 5 -11.88 -36.58 -15.54
CA GLU A 5 -11.67 -37.24 -16.85
C GLU A 5 -12.47 -38.55 -17.01
N GLN A 6 -13.05 -39.06 -15.92
CA GLN A 6 -13.80 -40.29 -15.82
C GLN A 6 -15.32 -40.07 -15.65
N GLY A 7 -15.79 -38.82 -15.56
CA GLY A 7 -17.20 -38.45 -15.48
C GLY A 7 -17.96 -38.88 -14.20
N ASN A 8 -17.26 -39.23 -13.13
CA ASN A 8 -17.82 -39.85 -11.93
C ASN A 8 -18.03 -38.92 -10.73
N GLY A 9 -17.72 -37.63 -10.84
CA GLY A 9 -17.99 -36.67 -9.76
C GLY A 9 -18.14 -35.24 -10.25
N ILE A 10 -19.31 -34.64 -10.03
CA ILE A 10 -19.46 -33.19 -10.08
C ILE A 10 -18.83 -32.65 -8.80
N HIS A 11 -17.66 -32.06 -8.92
CA HIS A 11 -17.04 -31.34 -7.81
C HIS A 11 -17.26 -29.84 -7.99
N ASP A 12 -17.58 -29.17 -6.88
CA ASP A 12 -17.53 -27.71 -6.83
C ASP A 12 -16.11 -27.29 -7.21
N TRP A 13 -16.02 -26.35 -8.15
CA TRP A 13 -14.75 -25.82 -8.62
C TRP A 13 -14.15 -24.99 -7.48
N GLN A 14 -13.30 -25.60 -6.66
CA GLN A 14 -12.68 -24.96 -5.50
C GLN A 14 -11.40 -24.18 -5.83
N ASN A 15 -10.89 -24.30 -7.05
CA ASN A 15 -9.72 -23.54 -7.47
C ASN A 15 -10.14 -22.13 -7.89
N ILE A 16 -9.57 -21.14 -7.23
CA ILE A 16 -9.61 -19.77 -7.70
C ILE A 16 -8.88 -19.73 -9.05
N ALA A 17 -9.62 -19.56 -10.14
CA ALA A 17 -9.07 -19.55 -11.50
C ALA A 17 -8.45 -18.19 -11.79
N GLY A 18 -7.24 -17.95 -11.26
CA GLY A 18 -6.43 -16.80 -11.63
C GLY A 18 -5.64 -17.08 -12.91
N SER A 19 -5.66 -16.13 -13.85
CA SER A 19 -4.69 -16.11 -14.95
C SER A 19 -3.64 -15.04 -14.66
N THR A 20 -2.39 -15.30 -15.02
CA THR A 20 -1.28 -14.37 -14.76
C THR A 20 -0.36 -14.27 -15.96
N TRP A 21 0.02 -13.05 -16.32
CA TRP A 21 1.07 -12.78 -17.29
C TRP A 21 2.38 -12.45 -16.57
N TYR A 22 3.40 -13.28 -16.75
CA TYR A 22 4.72 -13.07 -16.17
C TYR A 22 5.65 -12.29 -17.10
N CYS A 23 6.32 -11.28 -16.57
CA CYS A 23 7.34 -10.50 -17.27
C CYS A 23 8.68 -10.52 -16.51
N PRO A 24 9.82 -10.64 -17.20
CA PRO A 24 11.14 -10.35 -16.63
C PRO A 24 11.22 -8.97 -15.96
N ALA A 25 12.06 -8.84 -14.91
CA ALA A 25 12.22 -7.59 -14.13
C ALA A 25 12.64 -6.35 -14.95
N ASP A 26 13.25 -6.54 -16.11
CA ASP A 26 13.73 -5.48 -16.98
C ASP A 26 12.78 -5.15 -18.14
N SER A 27 11.67 -5.88 -18.27
CA SER A 27 10.73 -5.74 -19.40
C SER A 27 9.37 -5.15 -19.01
N CYS A 28 9.11 -4.92 -17.73
CA CYS A 28 7.85 -4.38 -17.23
C CYS A 28 8.07 -3.27 -16.20
N SER A 29 7.14 -2.31 -16.16
CA SER A 29 7.22 -1.15 -15.29
C SER A 29 6.45 -1.38 -14.00
N TYR A 30 6.93 -0.80 -12.91
CA TYR A 30 6.28 -0.76 -11.60
C TYR A 30 5.76 0.64 -11.25
N LYS A 31 5.71 1.54 -12.23
CA LYS A 31 5.24 2.92 -12.04
C LYS A 31 3.72 2.99 -12.05
N ASP A 32 3.16 3.82 -11.18
CA ASP A 32 1.72 4.06 -11.07
C ASP A 32 1.06 4.47 -12.40
N GLU A 33 1.77 5.23 -13.22
CA GLU A 33 1.29 5.66 -14.55
C GLU A 33 1.03 4.49 -15.52
N VAL A 34 1.64 3.33 -15.27
CA VAL A 34 1.41 2.08 -16.02
C VAL A 34 0.44 1.17 -15.26
N ILE A 35 0.58 1.09 -13.93
CA ILE A 35 -0.21 0.18 -13.09
C ILE A 35 -1.68 0.62 -13.01
N LEU A 36 -1.98 1.89 -12.80
CA LEU A 36 -3.34 2.35 -12.52
C LEU A 36 -4.28 2.23 -13.72
N PRO A 37 -3.87 2.55 -14.96
CA PRO A 37 -4.71 2.26 -16.14
C PRO A 37 -5.02 0.77 -16.30
N ASN A 38 -4.01 -0.09 -16.11
CA ASN A 38 -4.20 -1.55 -16.16
C ASN A 38 -5.15 -2.04 -15.05
N HIS A 39 -4.98 -1.53 -13.82
CA HIS A 39 -5.83 -1.88 -12.68
C HIS A 39 -7.31 -1.57 -12.96
N LYS A 40 -7.61 -0.42 -13.58
CA LYS A 40 -8.99 -0.04 -13.95
C LYS A 40 -9.65 -1.00 -14.95
N LEU A 41 -8.84 -1.70 -15.74
CA LEU A 41 -9.30 -2.67 -16.73
C LEU A 41 -9.23 -4.11 -16.24
N GLY A 42 -8.93 -4.35 -14.96
CA GLY A 42 -8.87 -5.71 -14.40
C GLY A 42 -7.53 -6.42 -14.62
N LEU A 43 -6.45 -5.68 -14.87
CA LEU A 43 -5.09 -6.23 -14.96
C LEU A 43 -4.25 -5.69 -13.79
N TYR A 44 -4.04 -6.51 -12.77
CA TYR A 44 -3.47 -6.11 -11.49
C TYR A 44 -1.99 -6.42 -11.37
N TYR A 45 -1.23 -5.44 -10.89
CA TYR A 45 0.20 -5.58 -10.69
C TYR A 45 0.55 -6.31 -9.38
N ALA A 46 1.44 -7.29 -9.50
CA ALA A 46 2.20 -7.90 -8.42
C ALA A 46 3.66 -8.13 -8.83
N TYR A 47 4.49 -8.50 -7.85
CA TYR A 47 5.91 -8.77 -8.05
C TYR A 47 6.34 -10.03 -7.32
N MET A 48 6.87 -11.01 -8.06
CA MET A 48 7.43 -12.24 -7.48
C MET A 48 8.83 -11.99 -6.94
N LYS A 49 9.17 -12.62 -5.81
CA LYS A 49 10.53 -12.57 -5.23
C LYS A 49 11.62 -13.08 -6.19
N GLU A 50 11.28 -13.96 -7.12
CA GLU A 50 12.15 -14.45 -8.20
C GLU A 50 12.47 -13.40 -9.28
N ARG A 51 12.23 -12.12 -9.00
CA ARG A 51 12.49 -10.98 -9.88
C ARG A 51 11.68 -11.03 -11.17
N ARG A 52 10.38 -11.26 -11.02
CA ARG A 52 9.42 -11.25 -12.13
C ARG A 52 8.24 -10.36 -11.78
N HIS A 53 7.79 -9.57 -12.72
CA HIS A 53 6.49 -8.92 -12.62
C HIS A 53 5.41 -9.94 -12.93
N ALA A 54 4.31 -9.86 -12.21
CA ALA A 54 3.12 -10.67 -12.41
C ALA A 54 1.95 -9.73 -12.66
N LEU A 55 1.32 -9.84 -13.82
CA LEU A 55 0.12 -9.10 -14.16
C LEU A 55 -1.07 -10.06 -14.09
N LEU A 56 -1.84 -9.93 -13.03
CA LEU A 56 -2.94 -10.82 -12.66
C LEU A 56 -4.20 -10.34 -13.36
N PHE A 57 -4.89 -11.25 -14.05
CA PHE A 57 -6.19 -10.94 -14.61
C PHE A 57 -7.25 -11.05 -13.53
N HIS A 58 -8.25 -10.18 -13.61
CA HIS A 58 -9.48 -10.30 -12.83
C HIS A 58 -10.10 -11.69 -13.00
N TYR A 59 -10.64 -12.25 -11.93
CA TYR A 59 -11.11 -13.65 -11.93
C TYR A 59 -12.43 -13.85 -12.68
N ASP A 60 -13.24 -12.80 -12.83
CA ASP A 60 -14.47 -12.88 -13.61
C ASP A 60 -14.19 -13.05 -15.11
N GLU A 61 -15.07 -13.78 -15.78
CA GLU A 61 -15.02 -14.01 -17.21
C GLU A 61 -15.00 -12.68 -17.99
N ALA A 62 -13.95 -12.49 -18.79
CA ALA A 62 -13.81 -11.33 -19.66
C ALA A 62 -12.83 -11.61 -20.79
N VAL A 63 -12.97 -10.86 -21.89
CA VAL A 63 -11.97 -10.81 -22.97
C VAL A 63 -11.13 -9.55 -22.78
N PHE A 64 -9.81 -9.69 -22.83
CA PHE A 64 -8.87 -8.59 -22.69
C PHE A 64 -8.20 -8.29 -24.03
N GLU A 65 -8.28 -7.05 -24.48
CA GLU A 65 -7.43 -6.54 -25.55
C GLU A 65 -6.13 -6.01 -24.92
N ILE A 66 -4.99 -6.61 -25.29
CA ILE A 66 -3.70 -6.32 -24.68
C ILE A 66 -2.73 -5.81 -25.74
N LEU A 67 -2.15 -4.64 -25.49
CA LEU A 67 -1.03 -4.12 -26.26
C LEU A 67 0.28 -4.59 -25.64
N VAL A 68 1.01 -5.43 -26.37
CA VAL A 68 2.35 -5.90 -25.95
C VAL A 68 3.42 -5.15 -26.76
N PRO A 69 4.33 -4.41 -26.12
CA PRO A 69 5.39 -3.71 -26.83
C PRO A 69 6.32 -4.72 -27.52
N LYS A 70 6.46 -4.60 -28.85
CA LYS A 70 7.45 -5.36 -29.60
C LYS A 70 8.83 -4.71 -29.47
N ILE A 71 9.85 -5.54 -29.31
CA ILE A 71 11.24 -5.08 -29.37
C ILE A 71 11.58 -4.76 -30.82
N LEU A 72 11.95 -3.50 -31.10
CA LEU A 72 12.47 -3.07 -32.39
C LEU A 72 13.98 -2.92 -32.30
N SER A 73 14.71 -3.66 -33.14
CA SER A 73 16.15 -3.49 -33.34
C SER A 73 16.37 -2.72 -34.63
N PHE A 74 17.12 -1.61 -34.54
CA PHE A 74 17.52 -0.82 -35.71
C PHE A 74 19.05 -0.65 -35.67
N GLY A 75 19.76 -1.43 -36.47
CA GLY A 75 21.24 -1.50 -36.39
C GLY A 75 21.70 -1.97 -35.00
N ASN A 76 22.64 -1.24 -34.40
CA ASN A 76 23.16 -1.54 -33.04
C ASN A 76 22.30 -0.95 -31.91
N ALA A 77 21.22 -0.23 -32.21
CA ALA A 77 20.33 0.35 -31.22
C ALA A 77 19.11 -0.54 -30.98
N VAL A 78 18.86 -0.87 -29.71
CA VAL A 78 17.63 -1.54 -29.27
C VAL A 78 16.75 -0.49 -28.60
N VAL A 79 15.61 -0.19 -29.22
CA VAL A 79 14.56 0.63 -28.59
C VAL A 79 13.51 -0.33 -28.05
N ALA A 80 13.51 -0.51 -26.73
CA ALA A 80 12.54 -1.37 -26.04
C ALA A 80 11.69 -0.51 -25.09
N ASN A 81 10.38 -0.49 -25.32
CA ASN A 81 9.44 0.00 -24.32
C ASN A 81 9.35 -1.05 -23.20
N ARG A 82 9.72 -0.65 -21.98
CA ARG A 82 9.78 -1.52 -20.79
C ARG A 82 8.56 -1.38 -19.89
N ASN A 83 7.44 -0.90 -20.42
CA ASN A 83 6.19 -0.80 -19.66
C ASN A 83 5.55 -2.17 -19.42
N GLY A 84 5.89 -3.18 -20.22
CA GLY A 84 5.21 -4.47 -20.21
C GLY A 84 3.87 -4.43 -20.95
N PRO A 85 3.07 -5.50 -20.86
CA PRO A 85 1.71 -5.55 -21.40
C PRO A 85 0.81 -4.46 -20.81
N VAL A 86 0.02 -3.83 -21.67
CA VAL A 86 -0.97 -2.81 -21.29
C VAL A 86 -2.36 -3.29 -21.72
N ALA A 87 -3.31 -3.29 -20.80
CA ALA A 87 -4.71 -3.52 -21.14
C ALA A 87 -5.25 -2.29 -21.88
N VAL A 88 -5.81 -2.51 -23.08
CA VAL A 88 -6.41 -1.46 -23.92
C VAL A 88 -7.91 -1.41 -23.70
N SER A 89 -8.54 -2.58 -23.59
CA SER A 89 -9.97 -2.74 -23.35
C SER A 89 -10.24 -4.06 -22.65
N ARG A 90 -11.28 -4.07 -21.82
CA ARG A 90 -11.85 -5.28 -21.21
C ARG A 90 -13.30 -5.39 -21.68
N TYR A 91 -13.66 -6.56 -22.18
CA TYR A 91 -14.99 -6.85 -22.68
C TYR A 91 -15.67 -7.86 -21.77
N GLU A 92 -16.91 -7.58 -21.41
CA GLU A 92 -17.80 -8.53 -20.73
C GLU A 92 -18.92 -8.96 -21.66
N TRP A 93 -19.36 -10.20 -21.51
CA TRP A 93 -20.54 -10.69 -22.20
C TRP A 93 -21.80 -10.10 -21.55
N LYS A 94 -22.66 -9.47 -22.35
CA LYS A 94 -23.95 -8.94 -21.90
C LYS A 94 -25.05 -9.81 -22.47
N GLU A 95 -25.64 -10.64 -21.61
CA GLU A 95 -26.66 -11.63 -22.00
C GLU A 95 -27.91 -10.99 -22.59
N ASP A 96 -28.33 -9.84 -22.07
CA ASP A 96 -29.52 -9.10 -22.49
C ASP A 96 -29.48 -8.66 -23.96
N ILE A 97 -28.28 -8.37 -24.47
CA ILE A 97 -28.04 -7.95 -25.86
C ILE A 97 -27.20 -8.96 -26.65
N ASN A 98 -26.87 -10.10 -26.04
CA ASN A 98 -26.13 -11.21 -26.63
C ASN A 98 -24.84 -10.77 -27.35
N THR A 99 -24.06 -9.88 -26.74
CA THR A 99 -22.83 -9.33 -27.34
C THR A 99 -21.78 -8.94 -26.30
N TRP A 100 -20.53 -8.81 -26.76
CA TRP A 100 -19.41 -8.31 -25.97
C TRP A 100 -19.45 -6.78 -25.88
N LYS A 101 -19.28 -6.24 -24.67
CA LYS A 101 -19.28 -4.80 -24.40
C LYS A 101 -18.04 -4.38 -23.61
N ASN A 102 -17.43 -3.26 -24.01
CA ASN A 102 -16.28 -2.65 -23.33
C ASN A 102 -16.59 -1.32 -22.63
N ASP A 103 -17.84 -0.85 -22.68
CA ASP A 103 -18.35 0.29 -21.94
C ASP A 103 -18.83 -0.10 -20.54
N VAL A 104 -18.06 -0.96 -19.88
CA VAL A 104 -18.35 -1.47 -18.53
C VAL A 104 -17.56 -0.70 -17.47
N PRO A 105 -18.11 -0.50 -16.26
CA PRO A 105 -17.36 0.08 -15.16
C PRO A 105 -16.13 -0.77 -14.82
N PRO A 106 -15.15 -0.23 -14.08
CA PRO A 106 -14.06 -1.03 -13.53
C PRO A 106 -14.63 -2.27 -12.79
N PRO A 107 -14.02 -3.45 -12.99
CA PRO A 107 -14.54 -4.67 -12.39
C PRO A 107 -14.48 -4.64 -10.86
N GLU A 108 -15.45 -5.31 -10.21
CA GLU A 108 -15.57 -5.35 -8.76
C GLU A 108 -14.47 -6.22 -8.14
N THR A 109 -13.57 -5.55 -7.43
CA THR A 109 -12.38 -6.21 -6.87
C THR A 109 -12.62 -6.93 -5.55
N GLY A 110 -13.81 -6.77 -4.96
CA GLY A 110 -14.14 -7.23 -3.61
C GLY A 110 -13.58 -6.33 -2.51
N PHE A 111 -12.82 -5.28 -2.85
CA PHE A 111 -12.23 -4.37 -1.86
C PHE A 111 -13.30 -3.58 -1.10
N ASP A 112 -14.35 -3.11 -1.77
CA ASP A 112 -15.45 -2.40 -1.09
C ASP A 112 -16.14 -3.32 -0.08
N ASN A 113 -16.47 -4.55 -0.49
CA ASN A 113 -17.02 -5.57 0.40
C ASN A 113 -16.10 -5.87 1.59
N LEU A 114 -14.77 -5.88 1.37
CA LEU A 114 -13.80 -6.11 2.43
C LEU A 114 -13.83 -5.00 3.49
N ILE A 115 -13.83 -3.73 3.08
CA ILE A 115 -13.83 -2.61 4.04
C ILE A 115 -15.21 -2.35 4.64
N ASP A 116 -16.31 -2.74 3.97
CA ASP A 116 -17.67 -2.64 4.51
C ASP A 116 -17.96 -3.62 5.65
N LYS A 117 -17.19 -4.70 5.77
CA LYS A 117 -17.25 -5.59 6.95
C LYS A 117 -16.90 -4.86 8.26
N THR A 118 -16.20 -3.74 8.19
CA THR A 118 -15.81 -2.94 9.36
C THR A 118 -16.01 -1.46 9.04
N PRO A 119 -17.18 -0.87 9.38
CA PRO A 119 -17.51 0.52 9.05
C PRO A 119 -16.43 1.54 9.45
N ASP A 120 -15.76 1.33 10.58
CA ASP A 120 -14.67 2.18 11.05
C ASP A 120 -13.47 2.20 10.09
N THR A 121 -13.20 1.11 9.38
CA THR A 121 -12.15 1.03 8.35
C THR A 121 -12.50 1.91 7.16
N ARG A 122 -13.75 1.87 6.68
CA ARG A 122 -14.19 2.75 5.58
C ARG A 122 -14.09 4.22 6.00
N LEU A 123 -14.53 4.55 7.21
CA LEU A 123 -14.41 5.90 7.76
C LEU A 123 -12.94 6.35 7.82
N ALA A 124 -12.05 5.49 8.33
CA ALA A 124 -10.63 5.74 8.39
C ALA A 124 -10.02 6.05 7.02
N LEU A 125 -10.45 5.37 5.97
CA LEU A 125 -9.90 5.50 4.62
C LEU A 125 -10.58 6.58 3.77
N THR A 126 -11.62 7.26 4.25
CA THR A 126 -12.45 8.20 3.48
C THR A 126 -11.66 9.15 2.59
N HIS A 127 -10.61 9.79 3.13
CA HIS A 127 -9.79 10.74 2.38
C HIS A 127 -8.96 10.08 1.27
N VAL A 128 -8.34 8.92 1.54
CA VAL A 128 -7.54 8.19 0.54
C VAL A 128 -8.44 7.57 -0.52
N LEU A 129 -9.64 7.11 -0.15
CA LEU A 129 -10.66 6.61 -1.09
C LEU A 129 -11.09 7.70 -2.08
N SER A 130 -11.19 8.95 -1.63
CA SER A 130 -11.59 10.08 -2.48
C SER A 130 -10.63 10.37 -3.63
N GLU A 131 -9.37 9.93 -3.52
CA GLU A 131 -8.36 10.09 -4.57
C GLU A 131 -8.49 9.04 -5.71
N ASN A 132 -9.32 8.00 -5.52
CA ASN A 132 -9.52 6.92 -6.48
C ASN A 132 -8.20 6.31 -7.02
N ASN A 133 -7.26 6.06 -6.10
CA ASN A 133 -5.94 5.52 -6.41
C ASN A 133 -5.64 4.30 -5.52
N ALA A 134 -5.79 3.11 -6.10
CA ALA A 134 -5.57 1.84 -5.41
C ALA A 134 -4.15 1.75 -4.78
N MET A 135 -3.12 2.29 -5.43
CA MET A 135 -1.77 2.23 -4.90
C MET A 135 -1.57 3.14 -3.67
N ASN A 136 -2.29 4.26 -3.58
CA ASN A 136 -2.25 5.12 -2.39
C ASN A 136 -2.85 4.41 -1.18
N ILE A 137 -3.90 3.62 -1.39
CA ILE A 137 -4.49 2.76 -0.35
C ILE A 137 -3.48 1.72 0.12
N GLU A 138 -2.84 0.98 -0.79
CA GLU A 138 -1.83 -0.03 -0.41
C GLU A 138 -0.70 0.59 0.43
N ARG A 139 -0.24 1.80 0.06
CA ARG A 139 0.83 2.52 0.75
C ARG A 139 0.44 3.02 2.13
N VAL A 140 -0.76 3.60 2.26
CA VAL A 140 -1.22 4.10 3.57
C VAL A 140 -1.41 2.95 4.55
N LEU A 141 -1.87 1.80 4.06
CA LEU A 141 -2.01 0.58 4.84
C LEU A 141 -0.64 -0.01 5.22
N ALA A 142 0.33 -0.03 4.30
CA ALA A 142 1.69 -0.48 4.57
C ALA A 142 2.39 0.38 5.64
N LEU A 143 2.30 1.71 5.54
CA LEU A 143 2.84 2.64 6.54
C LEU A 143 2.18 2.50 7.89
N SER A 144 0.84 2.50 7.93
CA SER A 144 0.06 2.40 9.16
C SER A 144 0.43 1.16 9.97
N ALA A 145 0.68 0.04 9.28
CA ALA A 145 1.11 -1.23 9.87
C ALA A 145 2.61 -1.33 10.14
N GLY A 146 3.39 -0.33 9.73
CA GLY A 146 4.84 -0.35 9.86
C GLY A 146 5.55 -1.37 8.97
N ALA A 147 4.89 -1.93 7.96
CA ALA A 147 5.40 -3.03 7.14
C ALA A 147 6.11 -2.55 5.86
N ILE A 148 6.98 -1.55 6.00
CA ILE A 148 7.80 -1.04 4.90
C ILE A 148 9.26 -1.52 5.04
N PRO A 149 10.01 -1.69 3.93
CA PRO A 149 11.41 -2.14 3.96
C PRO A 149 12.45 -1.11 4.46
N GLY A 150 12.05 0.10 4.86
CA GLY A 150 12.97 1.12 5.40
C GLY A 150 13.95 1.73 4.39
N VAL A 151 13.64 1.65 3.09
CA VAL A 151 14.43 2.24 1.99
C VAL A 151 13.70 3.44 1.38
N ASP A 152 14.42 4.39 0.78
CA ASP A 152 13.83 5.66 0.30
C ASP A 152 12.71 5.48 -0.73
N ASP A 153 12.81 4.45 -1.57
CA ASP A 153 11.86 4.12 -2.62
C ASP A 153 10.88 3.03 -2.21
N TRP A 154 10.66 2.81 -0.91
CA TRP A 154 9.77 1.75 -0.42
C TRP A 154 8.35 1.83 -1.01
N TYR A 155 7.89 3.04 -1.36
CA TYR A 155 6.53 3.30 -1.86
C TYR A 155 6.31 2.89 -3.32
N ILE A 156 7.34 2.45 -4.04
CA ILE A 156 7.15 1.91 -5.41
C ILE A 156 6.46 0.53 -5.32
N ALA A 157 5.62 0.21 -6.31
CA ALA A 157 4.73 -0.96 -6.22
C ALA A 157 5.45 -2.28 -5.91
N LYS A 158 6.65 -2.53 -6.47
CA LYS A 158 7.42 -3.77 -6.22
C LYS A 158 7.93 -3.91 -4.77
N ASN A 159 8.03 -2.81 -4.03
CA ASN A 159 8.56 -2.79 -2.66
C ASN A 159 7.44 -2.82 -1.59
N ILE A 160 6.18 -2.71 -2.01
CA ILE A 160 5.02 -2.83 -1.13
C ILE A 160 4.73 -4.31 -0.94
N ASP A 161 4.65 -4.75 0.32
CA ASP A 161 4.47 -6.15 0.70
C ASP A 161 3.16 -6.77 0.17
N SER A 162 2.05 -6.03 0.19
CA SER A 162 0.77 -6.48 -0.40
C SER A 162 0.85 -6.68 -1.91
N CYS A 163 1.82 -6.07 -2.59
CA CYS A 163 2.09 -6.27 -4.01
C CYS A 163 3.12 -7.36 -4.28
N GLN A 164 3.68 -7.99 -3.25
CA GLN A 164 4.59 -9.11 -3.39
C GLN A 164 3.82 -10.43 -3.32
N ILE A 165 4.21 -11.36 -4.20
CA ILE A 165 3.66 -12.70 -4.26
C ILE A 165 4.80 -13.72 -4.18
N GLU A 166 4.53 -14.86 -3.55
CA GLU A 166 5.47 -15.96 -3.42
C GLU A 166 5.21 -17.02 -4.51
N LYS A 167 5.88 -18.17 -4.39
CA LYS A 167 5.72 -19.31 -5.30
C LYS A 167 4.35 -19.98 -5.23
N ASP A 168 3.60 -19.72 -4.17
CA ASP A 168 2.21 -20.17 -4.02
C ASP A 168 1.23 -19.31 -4.85
N GLU A 169 1.71 -18.19 -5.42
CA GLU A 169 0.94 -17.25 -6.21
C GLU A 169 -0.27 -16.67 -5.46
N ILE A 170 -0.24 -16.71 -4.12
CA ILE A 170 -1.30 -16.16 -3.28
C ILE A 170 -1.28 -14.62 -3.35
N ILE A 171 -2.44 -14.04 -3.63
CA ILE A 171 -2.56 -12.60 -3.88
C ILE A 171 -2.93 -11.86 -2.60
N ASN A 172 -1.95 -11.15 -2.04
CA ASN A 172 -2.10 -10.37 -0.79
C ASN A 172 -2.55 -8.91 -1.02
N ARG A 173 -2.76 -8.49 -2.27
CA ARG A 173 -3.23 -7.14 -2.63
C ARG A 173 -4.51 -6.83 -1.85
N VAL A 174 -4.52 -5.76 -1.06
CA VAL A 174 -5.72 -5.39 -0.28
C VAL A 174 -6.80 -4.85 -1.19
N THR A 175 -6.40 -4.02 -2.16
CA THR A 175 -7.29 -3.43 -3.17
C THR A 175 -7.77 -4.40 -4.25
N VAL A 176 -7.35 -5.67 -4.18
CA VAL A 176 -7.79 -6.76 -5.06
C VAL A 176 -8.10 -7.97 -4.17
N ALA A 177 -9.31 -7.99 -3.62
CA ALA A 177 -9.74 -8.94 -2.60
C ALA A 177 -10.54 -10.13 -3.18
N GLN A 178 -10.10 -10.64 -4.34
CA GLN A 178 -10.73 -11.78 -5.02
C GLN A 178 -10.17 -13.13 -4.56
N ASP A 179 -8.92 -13.16 -4.10
CA ASP A 179 -8.29 -14.37 -3.54
C ASP A 179 -8.80 -14.62 -2.12
N ASN A 180 -9.60 -15.67 -1.97
CA ASN A 180 -10.24 -16.08 -0.72
C ASN A 180 -9.49 -17.18 0.02
N SER A 181 -8.24 -17.46 -0.35
CA SER A 181 -7.40 -18.36 0.44
C SER A 181 -7.22 -17.81 1.87
N GLU A 182 -7.19 -18.71 2.85
CA GLU A 182 -7.04 -18.33 4.26
C GLU A 182 -5.83 -17.41 4.51
N PRO A 183 -4.63 -17.64 3.92
CA PRO A 183 -3.51 -16.71 4.06
C PRO A 183 -3.79 -15.31 3.52
N ALA A 184 -4.42 -15.19 2.36
CA ALA A 184 -4.74 -13.90 1.75
C ALA A 184 -5.80 -13.14 2.56
N THR A 185 -6.84 -13.82 3.03
CA THR A 185 -7.86 -13.22 3.91
C THR A 185 -7.25 -12.74 5.21
N ASN A 186 -6.45 -13.58 5.88
CA ASN A 186 -5.77 -13.21 7.12
C ASN A 186 -4.81 -12.02 6.93
N PHE A 187 -4.06 -11.99 5.83
CA PHE A 187 -3.18 -10.86 5.53
C PHE A 187 -3.97 -9.56 5.43
N ARG A 188 -5.08 -9.54 4.68
CA ARG A 188 -5.90 -8.34 4.48
C ARG A 188 -6.57 -7.88 5.78
N ASP A 189 -7.13 -8.81 6.56
CA ASP A 189 -7.75 -8.48 7.84
C ASP A 189 -6.73 -7.88 8.82
N MET A 190 -5.53 -8.46 8.90
CA MET A 190 -4.44 -7.91 9.72
C MET A 190 -3.93 -6.56 9.18
N ARG A 191 -3.98 -6.36 7.86
CA ARG A 191 -3.52 -5.13 7.22
C ARG A 191 -4.43 -3.92 7.46
N LEU A 192 -5.73 -4.16 7.62
CA LEU A 192 -6.70 -3.09 7.84
C LEU A 192 -6.73 -2.62 9.30
N LYS A 193 -6.45 -3.49 10.27
CA LYS A 193 -6.49 -3.15 11.70
C LYS A 193 -5.68 -1.89 12.07
N PRO A 194 -4.42 -1.71 11.63
CA PRO A 194 -3.63 -0.55 12.00
C PRO A 194 -4.25 0.78 11.62
N VAL A 195 -4.78 0.92 10.40
CA VAL A 195 -5.38 2.20 9.97
C VAL A 195 -6.66 2.50 10.76
N THR A 196 -7.46 1.47 11.06
CA THR A 196 -8.68 1.58 11.87
C THR A 196 -8.36 2.00 13.29
N HIS A 197 -7.34 1.41 13.91
CA HIS A 197 -6.86 1.81 15.23
C HIS A 197 -6.33 3.24 15.24
N ILE A 198 -5.49 3.62 14.27
CA ILE A 198 -4.97 4.99 14.19
C ILE A 198 -6.14 5.98 14.08
N HIS A 199 -7.10 5.73 13.19
CA HIS A 199 -8.27 6.59 13.05
C HIS A 199 -9.09 6.71 14.33
N HIS A 200 -9.29 5.59 15.04
CA HIS A 200 -9.94 5.61 16.35
C HIS A 200 -9.20 6.52 17.35
N GLU A 201 -7.87 6.44 17.42
CA GLU A 201 -7.09 7.30 18.32
C GLU A 201 -7.09 8.77 17.88
N LEU A 202 -7.09 9.07 16.57
CA LEU A 202 -7.22 10.45 16.08
C LEU A 202 -8.51 11.13 16.57
N ILE A 203 -9.59 10.36 16.71
CA ILE A 203 -10.89 10.87 17.18
C ILE A 203 -10.96 10.96 18.70
N ASN A 204 -10.40 9.97 19.41
CA ASN A 204 -10.69 9.74 20.82
C ASN A 204 -9.53 10.08 21.78
N TYR A 205 -8.30 10.16 21.27
CA TYR A 205 -7.12 10.38 22.10
C TYR A 205 -6.70 11.86 22.12
N GLU A 206 -6.53 12.42 23.32
CA GLU A 206 -6.26 13.86 23.49
C GLU A 206 -4.79 14.17 23.81
N LYS A 207 -4.02 13.21 24.36
CA LYS A 207 -2.70 13.47 24.95
C LYS A 207 -1.55 12.95 24.11
N TRP A 208 -1.40 13.49 22.91
CA TRP A 208 -0.36 13.08 21.97
C TRP A 208 1.06 13.43 22.46
N PRO A 209 2.10 12.64 22.10
CA PRO A 209 3.48 12.95 22.40
C PRO A 209 3.92 14.33 21.86
N PRO A 210 4.93 14.99 22.47
CA PRO A 210 5.33 16.36 22.11
C PRO A 210 5.61 16.59 20.62
N GLN A 211 6.19 15.61 19.93
CA GLN A 211 6.54 15.72 18.51
C GLN A 211 5.32 15.76 17.56
N VAL A 212 4.15 15.37 18.05
CA VAL A 212 2.87 15.31 17.32
C VAL A 212 1.71 15.86 18.18
N SER A 213 2.02 16.78 19.10
CA SER A 213 1.05 17.30 20.08
C SER A 213 -0.09 18.11 19.48
N ASP A 214 0.04 18.52 18.21
CA ASP A 214 -0.95 19.27 17.45
C ASP A 214 -1.89 18.36 16.63
N ILE A 215 -1.89 17.06 16.87
CA ILE A 215 -2.94 16.17 16.36
C ILE A 215 -4.26 16.52 17.06
N ASP A 216 -5.31 16.60 16.26
CA ASP A 216 -6.68 16.89 16.68
C ASP A 216 -7.69 16.02 15.93
N LYS A 217 -8.98 16.18 16.28
CA LYS A 217 -10.09 15.47 15.64
C LYS A 217 -10.29 15.80 14.15
N GLY A 218 -9.67 16.89 13.66
CA GLY A 218 -9.67 17.26 12.25
C GLY A 218 -8.51 16.63 11.45
N SER A 219 -7.64 15.86 12.11
CA SER A 219 -6.55 15.14 11.49
C SER A 219 -7.07 13.91 10.75
N THR A 220 -6.47 13.61 9.60
CA THR A 220 -7.02 12.65 8.63
C THR A 220 -5.95 11.68 8.16
N ILE A 221 -6.33 10.42 7.93
CA ILE A 221 -5.47 9.46 7.25
C ILE A 221 -5.34 9.90 5.79
N ASN A 222 -4.10 10.05 5.31
CA ASN A 222 -3.82 10.44 3.94
C ASN A 222 -2.44 9.94 3.51
N TRP A 223 -2.22 9.71 2.22
CA TRP A 223 -0.91 9.44 1.66
C TRP A 223 -0.67 10.26 0.39
N SER A 224 0.52 10.84 0.25
CA SER A 224 0.91 11.55 -0.96
C SER A 224 2.33 11.22 -1.39
N LYS A 225 2.53 11.12 -2.70
CA LYS A 225 3.88 10.95 -3.29
C LYS A 225 4.83 12.10 -2.97
N ARG A 226 4.31 13.29 -2.62
CA ARG A 226 5.15 14.45 -2.22
C ARG A 226 5.75 14.32 -0.83
N SER A 227 5.14 13.50 0.02
CA SER A 227 5.57 13.26 1.40
C SER A 227 5.33 11.79 1.69
N PRO A 228 6.06 10.89 1.01
CA PRO A 228 5.72 9.48 0.97
C PRO A 228 5.81 8.82 2.34
N ASN A 229 6.62 9.33 3.27
CA ASN A 229 6.86 8.71 4.57
C ASN A 229 5.81 9.06 5.64
N PHE A 230 4.69 9.68 5.26
CA PHE A 230 3.66 10.13 6.19
C PHE A 230 2.30 9.54 5.79
N ASN A 231 1.50 9.18 6.79
CA ASN A 231 0.17 8.58 6.61
C ASN A 231 -0.97 9.36 7.28
N VAL A 232 -0.65 10.48 7.95
CA VAL A 232 -1.62 11.38 8.59
C VAL A 232 -1.32 12.82 8.19
N LEU A 233 -2.39 13.57 7.94
CA LEU A 233 -2.34 15.01 7.72
C LEU A 233 -3.14 15.70 8.81
N THR A 234 -2.51 16.59 9.57
CA THR A 234 -3.22 17.37 10.59
C THR A 234 -4.20 18.37 9.96
N SER A 235 -5.10 18.93 10.77
CA SER A 235 -6.00 20.03 10.38
C SER A 235 -5.22 21.20 9.74
N ASP A 236 -4.08 21.54 10.32
CA ASP A 236 -3.08 22.54 9.84
C ASP A 236 -2.23 22.07 8.64
N LYS A 237 -2.57 20.94 8.01
CA LYS A 237 -1.88 20.39 6.84
C LYS A 237 -0.43 19.99 7.08
N LYS A 238 -0.06 19.61 8.31
CA LYS A 238 1.28 19.10 8.61
C LYS A 238 1.32 17.58 8.43
N PRO A 239 2.18 17.05 7.56
CA PRO A 239 2.34 15.61 7.41
C PRO A 239 2.92 15.01 8.68
N THR A 240 2.37 13.88 9.09
CA THR A 240 2.66 13.19 10.35
C THR A 240 2.65 11.69 10.13
N LEU A 241 3.62 10.98 10.68
CA LEU A 241 3.69 9.53 10.60
C LEU A 241 3.20 8.92 11.91
N ILE A 242 2.19 8.07 11.82
CA ILE A 242 1.68 7.30 12.94
C ILE A 242 1.70 5.83 12.55
N VAL A 243 2.36 5.00 13.33
CA VAL A 243 2.45 3.56 13.06
C VAL A 243 1.84 2.81 14.22
N TYR A 244 0.96 1.85 13.94
CA TYR A 244 0.38 0.99 14.95
C TYR A 244 0.99 -0.42 14.87
N LEU A 245 1.63 -0.85 15.96
CA LEU A 245 2.38 -2.11 16.06
C LEU A 245 1.62 -3.21 16.81
N GLY A 246 0.31 -3.07 16.99
CA GLY A 246 -0.52 -4.10 17.61
C GLY A 246 -0.43 -4.16 19.14
N ASP A 247 -0.74 -5.35 19.67
CA ASP A 247 -0.77 -5.63 21.10
C ASP A 247 0.56 -6.20 21.60
N SER A 248 1.14 -5.51 22.59
CA SER A 248 2.34 -5.92 23.33
C SER A 248 3.53 -6.33 22.44
N PRO A 249 3.94 -5.49 21.45
CA PRO A 249 5.14 -5.75 20.65
C PRO A 249 6.39 -5.86 21.54
N SER A 250 7.37 -6.61 21.06
CA SER A 250 8.63 -6.79 21.79
C SER A 250 9.43 -5.49 21.86
N ALA A 251 10.26 -5.32 22.90
CA ALA A 251 11.12 -4.15 23.02
C ALA A 251 12.10 -4.01 21.83
N ASP A 252 12.57 -5.15 21.30
CA ASP A 252 13.43 -5.21 20.11
C ASP A 252 12.70 -4.71 18.85
N GLU A 253 11.45 -5.12 18.65
CA GLU A 253 10.63 -4.64 17.56
C GLU A 253 10.37 -3.14 17.64
N LEU A 254 10.03 -2.63 18.84
CA LEU A 254 9.84 -1.20 19.08
C LEU A 254 11.10 -0.40 18.73
N SER A 255 12.28 -0.88 19.17
CA SER A 255 13.56 -0.23 18.87
C SER A 255 13.86 -0.26 17.37
N LYS A 256 13.77 -1.43 16.73
CA LYS A 256 14.06 -1.59 15.30
C LYS A 256 13.15 -0.73 14.42
N LYS A 257 11.84 -0.70 14.70
CA LYS A 257 10.90 0.15 13.95
C LYS A 257 11.15 1.62 14.24
N GLY A 258 11.42 1.98 15.49
CA GLY A 258 11.75 3.35 15.88
C GLY A 258 12.96 3.90 15.11
N ASP A 259 14.05 3.15 15.11
CA ASP A 259 15.29 3.53 14.42
C ASP A 259 15.09 3.56 12.89
N MET A 260 14.40 2.57 12.33
CA MET A 260 14.10 2.52 10.90
C MET A 260 13.35 3.78 10.43
N PHE A 261 12.26 4.15 11.12
CA PHE A 261 11.47 5.33 10.74
C PHE A 261 12.23 6.63 11.01
N TYR A 262 12.95 6.71 12.13
CA TYR A 262 13.80 7.86 12.43
C TYR A 262 14.82 8.12 11.31
N HIS A 263 15.53 7.09 10.86
CA HIS A 263 16.52 7.21 9.79
C HIS A 263 15.88 7.54 8.45
N LEU A 264 14.74 6.92 8.12
CA LEU A 264 14.01 7.19 6.88
C LEU A 264 13.59 8.66 6.78
N LEU A 265 12.99 9.20 7.84
CA LEU A 265 12.54 10.59 7.92
C LEU A 265 13.71 11.60 7.93
N ARG A 266 14.79 11.30 8.67
CA ARG A 266 16.01 12.13 8.68
C ARG A 266 16.68 12.22 7.31
N LYS A 267 16.67 11.11 6.56
CA LYS A 267 17.28 11.06 5.23
C LYS A 267 16.45 11.83 4.19
N GLU A 268 15.12 11.79 4.29
CA GLU A 268 14.24 12.67 3.51
C GLU A 268 14.45 14.15 3.88
N GLY A 269 14.67 14.42 5.17
CA GLY A 269 14.95 15.74 5.71
C GLY A 269 13.70 16.62 5.79
N GLY A 270 13.92 17.94 5.86
CA GLY A 270 12.83 18.93 5.92
C GLY A 270 12.24 19.14 7.31
N PRO A 271 11.20 19.99 7.42
CA PRO A 271 10.68 20.50 8.69
C PRO A 271 9.92 19.46 9.52
N HIS A 272 9.64 18.27 8.95
CA HIS A 272 8.79 17.25 9.57
C HIS A 272 9.55 15.94 9.88
N GLN A 273 10.89 15.95 9.79
CA GLN A 273 11.73 14.78 10.02
C GLN A 273 11.59 14.13 11.42
N ASN A 274 11.05 14.87 12.40
CA ASN A 274 10.79 14.38 13.76
C ASN A 274 9.30 14.15 14.04
N ARG A 275 8.38 14.39 13.08
CA ARG A 275 6.92 14.27 13.28
C ARG A 275 6.44 12.85 13.11
N PHE A 276 6.79 11.98 14.05
CA PHE A 276 6.28 10.62 14.06
C PHE A 276 6.11 10.03 15.46
N CYS A 277 5.23 9.03 15.57
CA CYS A 277 5.10 8.23 16.78
C CYS A 277 4.74 6.77 16.44
N LEU A 278 5.15 5.86 17.32
CA LEU A 278 4.76 4.45 17.27
C LEU A 278 3.77 4.19 18.40
N ILE A 279 2.58 3.72 18.01
CA ILE A 279 1.48 3.36 18.89
C ILE A 279 1.46 1.85 19.05
N TYR A 280 1.22 1.39 20.26
CA TYR A 280 0.90 -0.01 20.54
C TYR A 280 -0.06 -0.07 21.73
N ARG A 281 -0.65 -1.24 21.97
CA ARG A 281 -1.47 -1.49 23.16
C ARG A 281 -0.78 -2.41 24.14
N LYS A 282 -0.92 -2.14 25.43
CA LYS A 282 -0.44 -3.02 26.50
C LYS A 282 -1.53 -3.12 27.56
N TYR A 283 -2.04 -4.34 27.77
CA TYR A 283 -3.21 -4.59 28.62
C TYR A 283 -4.44 -3.74 28.24
N GLY A 284 -4.67 -3.56 26.93
CA GLY A 284 -5.79 -2.78 26.40
C GLY A 284 -5.56 -1.27 26.38
N GLU A 285 -4.56 -0.74 27.09
CA GLU A 285 -4.22 0.68 27.11
C GLU A 285 -3.29 1.07 25.96
N ILE A 286 -3.55 2.22 25.34
CA ILE A 286 -2.63 2.84 24.39
C ILE A 286 -1.31 3.23 25.08
N LYS A 287 -0.20 2.94 24.40
CA LYS A 287 1.15 3.35 24.77
C LYS A 287 1.87 3.88 23.53
N PHE A 288 2.83 4.78 23.77
CA PHE A 288 3.73 5.29 22.76
C PHE A 288 5.12 4.73 23.01
N ALA A 289 5.79 4.28 21.96
CA ALA A 289 7.17 3.81 22.08
C ALA A 289 8.09 4.99 22.41
N SER A 290 9.02 4.77 23.34
CA SER A 290 10.14 5.69 23.52
C SER A 290 11.12 5.46 22.37
N ILE A 291 11.58 6.54 21.74
CA ILE A 291 12.52 6.51 20.62
C ILE A 291 13.80 7.19 21.10
N PRO A 292 14.78 6.44 21.63
CA PRO A 292 15.97 7.01 22.28
C PRO A 292 16.75 7.96 21.37
N THR A 293 16.73 7.70 20.07
CA THR A 293 17.44 8.46 19.04
C THR A 293 16.84 9.86 18.83
N MET A 294 15.57 10.07 19.20
CA MET A 294 14.92 11.39 19.21
C MET A 294 15.17 12.17 20.49
N THR A 295 15.42 11.50 21.62
CA THR A 295 15.60 12.15 22.93
C THR A 295 17.04 12.55 23.22
N ARG A 296 17.99 12.30 22.30
CA ARG A 296 19.36 12.78 22.39
C ARG A 296 19.43 14.27 22.06
N ILE A 297 19.65 15.07 23.09
CA ILE A 297 19.88 16.53 23.06
C ILE A 297 21.17 16.89 22.30
N ASP A 298 22.10 15.94 22.10
CA ASP A 298 23.37 16.16 21.42
C ASP A 298 23.26 16.14 19.88
N ASN A 299 22.27 16.84 19.30
CA ASN A 299 22.24 17.09 17.86
C ASN A 299 22.82 18.49 17.56
N PRO A 300 24.04 18.59 16.99
CA PRO A 300 24.73 19.87 16.77
C PRO A 300 24.09 20.79 15.71
N ILE A 301 22.88 20.46 15.22
CA ILE A 301 22.15 21.25 14.23
C ILE A 301 21.09 22.15 14.90
N GLU A 302 20.58 21.79 16.09
CA GLU A 302 19.69 22.69 16.85
C GLU A 302 20.47 23.81 17.57
N ASP A 303 21.78 23.63 17.80
CA ASP A 303 22.65 24.56 18.52
C ASP A 303 23.36 25.61 17.63
N GLN A 304 23.07 25.67 16.33
CA GLN A 304 23.69 26.66 15.40
C GLN A 304 22.87 27.94 15.20
N THR A 305 21.78 28.14 15.93
CA THR A 305 21.10 29.44 15.99
C THR A 305 21.46 30.18 17.27
N ASP A 306 22.08 31.35 17.12
CA ASP A 306 22.24 32.41 18.13
C ASP A 306 23.37 32.32 19.18
N ILE A 307 24.63 32.18 18.75
CA ILE A 307 25.78 32.64 19.58
C ILE A 307 26.60 33.77 18.89
N THR A 308 26.42 34.01 17.59
CA THR A 308 27.19 35.06 16.87
C THR A 308 26.44 36.38 16.69
N SER A 309 25.25 36.55 17.26
CA SER A 309 24.45 37.78 17.20
C SER A 309 24.70 38.73 18.39
N VAL A 310 25.95 38.77 18.91
CA VAL A 310 26.39 39.85 19.81
C VAL A 310 27.24 40.83 19.01
N THR A 311 26.61 41.88 18.49
CA THR A 311 27.32 43.09 18.05
C THR A 311 27.79 43.87 19.28
N PRO A 312 29.11 44.11 19.46
CA PRO A 312 29.58 45.05 20.45
C PRO A 312 29.31 46.50 19.96
N PHE A 313 29.11 47.37 20.95
CA PHE A 313 28.73 48.79 20.89
C PHE A 313 29.44 49.65 19.82
#